data_AF-A0AAW4XPL1-F1
#
_entry.id   AF-A0AAW4XPL1-F1
#
_cell.length_a   1.000
_cell.length_b   1.000
_cell.length_c   1.000
_cell.angle_alpha   90.00
_cell.angle_beta   90.00
_cell.angle_gamma   90.00
#
_symmetry.space_group_name_H-M   'P 1'
#
loop_
_entity.id
_entity.type
_entity.pdbx_description
1 polymer ?
#
loop_
_entity_poly.entity_id
_entity_poly.type
_entity_poly.pdbx_seq_one_letter_code
_entity_poly.pdbx_strand_id
1 'polypeptide(L)'
;MSARKTPTELADTIRQNLDLDLDPIREFLSAAVSAIDIDPLRPGPRPRLVAPSVALDDVTVTVALTASDPSYLGTFDRTTATRMVQVSIQARSATAPGTGYPQRRGPAVRLPVEEQIAWVTVVLGDWSDYAYRVVNEEGRYRIRPEFFVVFIDRGGTLRLAPSDLQWVLISGGRCAYPEKLIPDDPELRAYLRRHGDLIPADLVPHPQGTSPQVWAHQFVSHLTATLADELGRIGNGRWFTFDEISLHGHSTVIVRYTWHLIDGDKAYGFDIDLAGVRAQRLRMFDDLRARTAATRIAALPFDQPVFRTPEMIDGVTWVRFGTPE
;
A
#
# COMPACT_ATOMS: atom_id res chain seq x y z
N MET A 1 24.75 15.76 -29.15
CA MET A 1 24.29 15.06 -27.93
C MET A 1 24.19 16.11 -26.83
N SER A 2 22.99 16.42 -26.35
CA SER A 2 22.81 17.33 -25.22
C SER A 2 23.41 16.69 -23.96
N ALA A 3 24.00 17.48 -23.06
CA ALA A 3 24.51 16.99 -21.80
C ALA A 3 23.40 16.29 -21.00
N ARG A 4 23.71 15.15 -20.37
CA ARG A 4 22.73 14.41 -19.57
C ARG A 4 22.37 15.25 -18.34
N LYS A 5 21.15 15.76 -18.29
CA LYS A 5 20.64 16.54 -17.15
C LYS A 5 20.59 15.67 -15.89
N THR A 6 20.92 16.27 -14.77
CA THR A 6 20.75 15.70 -13.42
C THR A 6 19.28 15.63 -13.02
N PRO A 7 18.91 14.82 -12.02
CA PRO A 7 17.53 14.79 -11.51
C PRO A 7 17.03 16.16 -11.04
N THR A 8 17.88 16.97 -10.39
CA THR A 8 17.54 18.32 -9.93
C THR A 8 17.23 19.26 -11.09
N GLU A 9 18.07 19.28 -12.14
CA GLU A 9 17.84 20.09 -13.34
C GLU A 9 16.56 19.67 -14.09
N LEU A 10 16.25 18.36 -14.10
CA LEU A 10 15.01 17.84 -14.66
C LEU A 10 13.80 18.23 -13.79
N ALA A 11 13.92 18.20 -12.46
CA ALA A 11 12.86 18.61 -11.54
C ALA A 11 12.52 20.10 -11.73
N ASP A 12 13.54 20.94 -11.88
CA ASP A 12 13.35 22.37 -12.17
C ASP A 12 12.72 22.58 -13.55
N THR A 13 13.15 21.80 -14.55
CA THR A 13 12.51 21.81 -15.88
C THR A 13 11.02 21.47 -15.78
N ILE A 14 10.66 20.44 -15.02
CA ILE A 14 9.27 20.01 -14.80
C ILE A 14 8.47 21.12 -14.12
N ARG A 15 8.98 21.72 -13.03
CA ARG A 15 8.28 22.78 -12.29
C ARG A 15 8.06 24.05 -13.11
N GLN A 16 9.02 24.41 -13.95
CA GLN A 16 8.99 25.69 -14.68
C GLN A 16 8.22 25.61 -16.00
N ASN A 17 8.26 24.45 -16.69
CA ASN A 17 7.76 24.35 -18.06
C ASN A 17 6.42 23.63 -18.18
N LEU A 18 5.94 23.02 -17.09
CA LEU A 18 4.68 22.33 -17.06
C LEU A 18 3.78 23.09 -16.09
N ASP A 19 2.68 23.62 -16.59
CA ASP A 19 1.63 24.25 -15.79
C ASP A 19 0.91 23.17 -14.98
N LEU A 20 1.60 22.64 -13.97
CA LEU A 20 1.18 21.52 -13.16
C LEU A 20 0.42 22.02 -11.95
N ASP A 21 -0.86 21.64 -11.87
CA ASP A 21 -1.60 21.75 -10.63
C ASP A 21 -1.12 20.67 -9.63
N LEU A 22 -0.30 21.09 -8.66
CA LEU A 22 0.20 20.26 -7.57
C LEU A 22 -0.69 20.32 -6.32
N ASP A 23 -1.73 21.15 -6.30
CA ASP A 23 -2.53 21.36 -5.10
C ASP A 23 -3.25 20.08 -4.63
N PRO A 24 -3.82 19.23 -5.52
CA PRO A 24 -4.37 17.93 -5.10
C PRO A 24 -3.34 17.00 -4.46
N ILE A 25 -2.08 17.07 -4.90
CA ILE A 25 -0.98 16.29 -4.30
C ILE A 25 -0.63 16.85 -2.93
N ARG A 26 -0.51 18.18 -2.80
CA ARG A 26 -0.22 18.84 -1.52
C ARG A 26 -1.30 18.59 -0.48
N GLU A 27 -2.58 18.70 -0.86
CA GLU A 27 -3.72 18.39 -0.01
C GLU A 27 -3.65 16.92 0.47
N PHE A 28 -3.37 16.00 -0.46
CA PHE A 28 -3.21 14.59 -0.12
C PHE A 28 -2.06 14.32 0.87
N LEU A 29 -0.89 14.91 0.65
CA LEU A 29 0.27 14.73 1.53
C LEU A 29 -0.02 15.33 2.92
N SER A 30 -0.65 16.50 2.98
CA SER A 30 -1.09 17.10 4.25
C SER A 30 -2.09 16.21 5.01
N ALA A 31 -3.04 15.61 4.28
CA ALA A 31 -3.98 14.64 4.85
C ALA A 31 -3.27 13.37 5.34
N ALA A 32 -2.25 12.89 4.62
CA ALA A 32 -1.49 11.71 5.02
C ALA A 32 -0.76 11.90 6.37
N VAL A 33 -0.33 13.12 6.69
CA VAL A 33 0.26 13.48 8.00
C VAL A 33 -0.80 13.55 9.09
N SER A 34 -1.93 14.19 8.79
CA SER A 34 -2.93 14.58 9.81
C SER A 34 -3.92 13.46 10.16
N ALA A 35 -4.07 12.44 9.31
CA ALA A 35 -5.12 11.43 9.46
C ALA A 35 -4.86 10.43 10.61
N ILE A 36 -5.67 10.57 11.66
CA ILE A 36 -5.69 9.69 12.85
C ILE A 36 -6.09 8.27 12.48
N ASP A 37 -7.07 8.14 11.59
CA ASP A 37 -7.52 6.88 11.00
C ASP A 37 -7.74 7.11 9.51
N ILE A 38 -6.85 6.58 8.68
CA ILE A 38 -7.16 6.45 7.26
C ILE A 38 -8.02 5.20 7.12
N ASP A 39 -9.30 5.24 7.49
CA ASP A 39 -10.32 4.49 6.73
C ASP A 39 -10.01 4.75 5.25
N PRO A 40 -9.95 3.73 4.35
CA PRO A 40 -9.29 3.87 3.05
C PRO A 40 -9.76 5.17 2.44
N LEU A 41 -8.81 6.11 2.31
CA LEU A 41 -8.99 7.52 1.96
C LEU A 41 -10.30 7.70 1.21
N ARG A 42 -11.24 8.48 1.80
CA ARG A 42 -12.55 8.88 1.25
C ARG A 42 -12.74 8.48 -0.21
N PRO A 43 -13.81 7.74 -0.61
CA PRO A 43 -14.04 7.32 -1.98
C PRO A 43 -13.99 8.54 -2.92
N GLY A 44 -12.82 8.71 -3.52
CA GLY A 44 -12.39 9.88 -4.24
C GLY A 44 -11.15 9.47 -5.05
N PRO A 45 -10.95 10.07 -6.22
CA PRO A 45 -9.84 9.69 -7.08
C PRO A 45 -8.51 9.93 -6.35
N ARG A 46 -7.66 8.90 -6.28
CA ARG A 46 -6.28 9.02 -5.81
C ARG A 46 -5.61 10.16 -6.60
N PRO A 47 -4.86 11.07 -5.94
CA PRO A 47 -4.23 12.18 -6.64
C PRO A 47 -3.33 11.64 -7.74
N ARG A 48 -3.53 12.18 -8.94
CA ARG A 48 -2.85 11.75 -10.15
C ARG A 48 -2.48 12.98 -10.96
N LEU A 49 -1.24 13.01 -11.40
CA LEU A 49 -0.70 13.99 -12.33
C LEU A 49 -0.39 13.31 -13.66
N VAL A 50 -0.72 13.98 -14.75
CA VAL A 50 -0.44 13.52 -16.11
C VAL A 50 0.26 14.65 -16.85
N ALA A 51 1.44 14.36 -17.40
CA ALA A 51 2.28 15.37 -18.03
C ALA A 51 3.13 14.73 -19.14
N PRO A 52 3.66 15.51 -20.10
CA PRO A 52 4.67 15.01 -21.03
C PRO A 52 5.97 14.68 -20.29
N SER A 53 6.73 13.74 -20.86
CA SER A 53 8.11 13.50 -20.46
C SER A 53 8.99 14.69 -20.87
N VAL A 54 9.94 15.06 -20.01
CA VAL A 54 10.94 16.11 -20.28
C VAL A 54 12.23 15.55 -20.89
N ALA A 55 12.38 14.22 -20.94
CA ALA A 55 13.56 13.56 -21.50
C ALA A 55 13.26 12.71 -22.76
N LEU A 56 12.00 12.32 -22.98
CA LEU A 56 11.57 11.51 -24.12
C LEU A 56 10.46 12.21 -24.91
N ASP A 57 10.63 12.30 -26.22
CA ASP A 57 9.61 12.84 -27.13
C ASP A 57 8.39 11.91 -27.20
N ASP A 58 7.19 12.48 -27.39
CA ASP A 58 5.91 11.77 -27.56
C ASP A 58 5.55 10.80 -26.42
N VAL A 59 6.10 10.98 -25.22
CA VAL A 59 5.81 10.16 -24.04
C VAL A 59 5.00 10.95 -23.02
N THR A 60 3.89 10.36 -22.57
CA THR A 60 3.12 10.85 -21.42
C THR A 60 3.54 10.10 -20.16
N VAL A 61 3.87 10.86 -19.12
CA VAL A 61 4.12 10.39 -17.76
C VAL A 61 2.84 10.54 -16.92
N THR A 62 2.55 9.53 -16.12
CA THR A 62 1.52 9.53 -15.09
C THR A 62 2.19 9.27 -13.74
N VAL A 63 1.99 10.18 -12.80
CA VAL A 63 2.42 10.05 -11.41
C VAL A 63 1.18 9.93 -10.54
N ALA A 64 1.11 8.92 -9.68
CA ALA A 64 -0.01 8.70 -8.78
C ALA A 64 0.50 8.44 -7.36
N LEU A 65 -0.23 8.90 -6.34
CA LEU A 65 0.14 8.70 -4.95
C LEU A 65 -0.91 7.88 -4.18
N THR A 66 -0.43 7.10 -3.23
CA THR A 66 -1.23 6.35 -2.25
C THR A 66 -0.60 6.42 -0.88
N ALA A 67 -1.40 6.31 0.17
CA ALA A 67 -0.93 6.28 1.55
C ALA A 67 -1.51 5.05 2.25
N SER A 68 -0.69 4.36 3.02
CA SER A 68 -1.10 3.16 3.75
C SER A 68 -0.37 3.04 5.09
N ASP A 69 -0.84 2.11 5.91
CA ASP A 69 -0.23 1.75 7.18
C ASP A 69 0.85 0.67 6.95
N PRO A 70 2.14 0.97 7.11
CA PRO A 70 3.22 0.03 6.80
C PRO A 70 3.53 -0.94 7.94
N SER A 71 2.76 -0.94 9.01
CA SER A 71 3.09 -1.68 10.22
C SER A 71 3.16 -3.19 10.12
N TYR A 72 2.54 -3.77 9.09
CA TYR A 72 2.66 -5.20 8.80
C TYR A 72 3.83 -5.51 7.88
N LEU A 73 4.50 -4.49 7.34
CA LEU A 73 5.63 -4.63 6.42
C LEU A 73 6.95 -4.73 7.16
N GLY A 74 7.08 -4.24 8.39
CA GLY A 74 8.33 -4.27 9.14
C GLY A 74 8.21 -3.64 10.52
N THR A 75 9.35 -3.52 11.18
CA THR A 75 9.46 -3.02 12.54
C THR A 75 9.38 -1.49 12.59
N PHE A 76 8.17 -0.95 12.71
CA PHE A 76 7.94 0.48 12.94
C PHE A 76 7.52 0.76 14.38
N ASP A 77 7.94 1.91 14.92
CA ASP A 77 7.39 2.43 16.17
C ASP A 77 5.88 2.62 15.99
N ARG A 78 5.11 1.92 16.81
CA ARG A 78 3.64 1.90 16.70
C ARG A 78 2.98 3.10 17.37
N THR A 79 3.68 3.81 18.26
CA THR A 79 3.15 5.00 18.93
C THR A 79 3.17 6.23 18.02
N THR A 80 4.05 6.25 17.03
CA THR A 80 4.19 7.36 16.09
C THR A 80 3.13 7.33 14.98
N ALA A 81 2.38 6.23 14.87
CA ALA A 81 1.37 6.01 13.82
C ALA A 81 1.93 6.27 12.41
N THR A 82 3.11 5.72 12.12
CA THR A 82 3.80 5.85 10.83
C THR A 82 2.88 5.52 9.64
N ARG A 83 3.03 6.27 8.56
CA ARG A 83 2.37 6.12 7.27
C ARG A 83 3.42 5.93 6.19
N MET A 84 3.10 5.10 5.21
CA MET A 84 3.88 4.96 3.98
C MET A 84 3.15 5.66 2.86
N VAL A 85 3.78 6.69 2.30
CA VAL A 85 3.34 7.29 1.04
C VAL A 85 4.09 6.61 -0.09
N GLN A 86 3.35 6.02 -1.02
CA GLN A 86 3.87 5.38 -2.21
C GLN A 86 3.55 6.22 -3.43
N VAL A 87 4.59 6.56 -4.19
CA VAL A 87 4.52 7.23 -5.50
C VAL A 87 4.70 6.18 -6.59
N SER A 88 3.75 6.12 -7.50
CA SER A 88 3.78 5.25 -8.68
C SER A 88 3.98 6.09 -9.93
N ILE A 89 5.03 5.80 -10.70
CA ILE A 89 5.35 6.49 -11.95
C ILE A 89 5.20 5.53 -13.11
N GLN A 90 4.41 5.90 -14.12
CA GLN A 90 4.22 5.14 -15.34
C GLN A 90 4.37 6.05 -16.56
N ALA A 91 5.05 5.58 -17.61
CA ALA A 91 5.10 6.27 -18.88
C ALA A 91 4.49 5.44 -20.01
N ARG A 92 3.89 6.14 -20.98
CA ARG A 92 3.33 5.56 -22.20
C ARG A 92 3.66 6.43 -23.40
N SER A 93 4.02 5.82 -24.52
CA SER A 93 4.17 6.54 -25.78
C SER A 93 2.81 6.79 -26.44
N ALA A 94 2.61 7.98 -27.01
CA ALA A 94 1.45 8.33 -27.81
C ALA A 94 1.48 7.70 -29.22
N THR A 95 2.65 7.28 -29.70
CA THR A 95 2.85 6.74 -31.04
C THR A 95 2.81 5.20 -31.02
N ALA A 96 1.62 4.63 -31.27
CA ALA A 96 1.49 3.22 -31.64
C ALA A 96 1.05 3.11 -33.11
N PRO A 97 1.87 2.50 -34.00
CA PRO A 97 1.39 2.10 -35.31
C PRO A 97 0.40 0.93 -35.15
N GLY A 98 -0.80 1.10 -35.69
CA GLY A 98 -1.72 -0.01 -35.98
C GLY A 98 -2.52 -0.55 -34.80
N THR A 99 -3.65 0.06 -34.49
CA THR A 99 -4.96 -0.61 -34.44
C THR A 99 -6.04 0.47 -34.44
N GLY A 100 -7.05 0.37 -35.31
CA GLY A 100 -8.13 1.35 -35.46
C GLY A 100 -9.12 1.40 -34.29
N TYR A 101 -8.63 1.41 -33.05
CA TYR A 101 -9.42 1.53 -31.83
C TYR A 101 -8.86 2.64 -30.94
N PRO A 102 -9.52 3.81 -30.84
CA PRO A 102 -9.04 4.99 -30.09
C PRO A 102 -9.05 4.83 -28.56
N GLN A 103 -9.24 3.62 -28.02
CA GLN A 103 -9.40 3.34 -26.59
C GLN A 103 -8.26 2.50 -25.97
N ARG A 104 -7.24 2.07 -26.74
CA ARG A 104 -6.13 1.28 -26.20
C ARG A 104 -4.98 2.17 -25.74
N ARG A 105 -4.71 2.12 -24.43
CA ARG A 105 -3.53 2.72 -23.76
C ARG A 105 -2.27 2.51 -24.60
N GLY A 106 -1.56 3.59 -24.95
CA GLY A 106 -0.30 3.52 -25.69
C GLY A 106 0.74 2.60 -25.00
N PRO A 107 1.73 2.07 -25.73
CA PRO A 107 2.68 1.10 -25.19
C PRO A 107 3.41 1.70 -23.99
N ALA A 108 3.61 0.88 -22.95
CA ALA A 108 4.38 1.31 -21.79
C ALA A 108 5.84 1.52 -22.20
N VAL A 109 6.44 2.61 -21.74
CA VAL A 109 7.84 2.96 -22.02
C VAL A 109 8.59 3.10 -20.70
N ARG A 110 9.87 2.73 -20.67
CA ARG A 110 10.73 2.93 -19.50
C ARG A 110 11.25 4.36 -19.51
N LEU A 111 10.94 5.13 -18.47
CA LEU A 111 11.53 6.46 -18.26
C LEU A 111 12.99 6.33 -17.82
N PRO A 112 13.87 7.28 -18.18
CA PRO A 112 15.18 7.40 -17.56
C PRO A 112 15.06 7.53 -16.03
N VAL A 113 15.97 6.91 -15.28
CA VAL A 113 15.95 6.92 -13.81
C VAL A 113 16.04 8.36 -13.29
N GLU A 114 16.80 9.22 -13.97
CA GLU A 114 16.95 10.63 -13.59
C GLU A 114 15.62 11.37 -13.66
N GLU A 115 14.80 11.11 -14.68
CA GLU A 115 13.48 11.72 -14.80
C GLU A 115 12.49 11.13 -13.78
N GLN A 116 12.59 9.83 -13.46
CA GLN A 116 11.78 9.25 -12.40
C GLN A 116 12.06 9.92 -11.06
N ILE A 117 13.34 10.11 -10.70
CA ILE A 117 13.75 10.82 -9.47
C ILE A 117 13.29 12.28 -9.51
N ALA A 118 13.39 12.94 -10.66
CA ALA A 118 12.90 14.31 -10.83
C ALA A 118 11.40 14.41 -10.53
N TRP A 119 10.58 13.51 -11.07
CA TRP A 119 9.14 13.45 -10.77
C TRP A 119 8.86 13.26 -9.28
N VAL A 120 9.60 12.36 -8.60
CA VAL A 120 9.48 12.16 -7.14
C VAL A 120 9.83 13.45 -6.39
N THR A 121 10.89 14.13 -6.78
CA THR A 121 11.34 15.39 -6.18
C THR A 121 10.31 16.51 -6.37
N VAL A 122 9.62 16.54 -7.51
CA VAL A 122 8.54 17.51 -7.76
C VAL A 122 7.31 17.23 -6.90
N VAL A 123 6.86 15.97 -6.82
CA VAL A 123 5.61 15.65 -6.11
C VAL A 123 5.77 15.55 -4.59
N LEU A 124 6.92 15.10 -4.10
CA LEU A 124 7.18 14.96 -2.66
C LEU A 124 7.86 16.20 -2.05
N GLY A 125 8.44 17.08 -2.88
CA GLY A 125 9.27 18.19 -2.39
C GLY A 125 10.40 17.68 -1.50
N ASP A 126 10.57 18.32 -0.34
CA ASP A 126 11.63 18.00 0.63
C ASP A 126 11.51 16.57 1.20
N TRP A 127 10.34 15.93 1.11
CA TRP A 127 10.18 14.55 1.57
C TRP A 127 10.92 13.54 0.69
N SER A 128 11.30 13.94 -0.53
CA SER A 128 12.05 13.08 -1.46
C SER A 128 13.41 12.65 -0.90
N ASP A 129 14.01 13.45 -0.02
CA ASP A 129 15.25 13.11 0.70
C ASP A 129 15.12 11.85 1.55
N TYR A 130 13.92 11.54 2.02
CA TYR A 130 13.62 10.33 2.78
C TYR A 130 13.06 9.17 1.94
N ALA A 131 12.87 9.38 0.63
CA ALA A 131 12.30 8.36 -0.24
C ALA A 131 13.29 7.23 -0.58
N TYR A 132 12.72 6.07 -0.91
CA TYR A 132 13.39 4.90 -1.45
C TYR A 132 12.73 4.52 -2.77
N ARG A 133 13.53 4.21 -3.78
CA ARG A 133 13.07 3.53 -4.98
C ARG A 133 12.96 2.04 -4.69
N VAL A 134 11.86 1.43 -5.07
CA VAL A 134 11.65 -0.02 -4.90
C VAL A 134 12.03 -0.73 -6.19
N VAL A 135 13.18 -1.39 -6.18
CA VAL A 135 13.69 -2.11 -7.36
C VAL A 135 13.20 -3.54 -7.32
N ASN A 136 12.38 -3.92 -8.31
CA ASN A 136 11.79 -5.24 -8.46
C ASN A 136 12.42 -5.97 -9.66
N GLU A 137 12.77 -7.24 -9.50
CA GLU A 137 13.27 -8.08 -10.58
C GLU A 137 12.28 -8.22 -11.74
N GLU A 138 10.97 -8.27 -11.49
CA GLU A 138 9.96 -8.34 -12.56
C GLU A 138 9.98 -7.11 -13.47
N GLY A 139 10.36 -5.94 -12.92
CA GLY A 139 10.55 -4.70 -13.66
C GLY A 139 11.68 -4.77 -14.69
N ARG A 140 12.60 -5.75 -14.58
CA ARG A 140 13.63 -6.01 -15.58
C ARG A 140 13.05 -6.66 -16.84
N TYR A 141 12.06 -7.55 -16.67
CA TYR A 141 11.49 -8.35 -17.76
C TYR A 141 10.26 -7.72 -18.41
N ARG A 142 9.52 -6.87 -17.68
CA ARG A 142 8.33 -6.18 -18.19
C ARG A 142 8.36 -4.72 -17.77
N ILE A 143 7.94 -3.84 -18.68
CA ILE A 143 7.76 -2.42 -18.35
C ILE A 143 6.55 -2.29 -17.42
N ARG A 144 6.80 -1.95 -16.16
CA ARG A 144 5.80 -1.77 -15.10
C ARG A 144 5.92 -0.36 -14.51
N PRO A 145 4.91 0.10 -13.76
CA PRO A 145 5.07 1.30 -12.95
C PRO A 145 6.26 1.15 -11.99
N GLU A 146 7.04 2.22 -11.88
CA GLU A 146 8.15 2.33 -10.93
C GLU A 146 7.59 2.87 -9.61
N PHE A 147 8.02 2.29 -8.49
CA PHE A 147 7.51 2.65 -7.17
C PHE A 147 8.58 3.33 -6.33
N PHE A 148 8.18 4.38 -5.64
CA PHE A 148 8.97 5.06 -4.63
C PHE A 148 8.15 5.14 -3.35
N VAL A 149 8.80 5.00 -2.20
CA VAL A 149 8.13 5.07 -0.89
C VAL A 149 8.84 6.01 0.05
N VAL A 150 8.08 6.74 0.86
CA VAL A 150 8.56 7.54 1.98
C VAL A 150 7.72 7.25 3.21
N PHE A 151 8.35 7.27 4.39
CA PHE A 151 7.67 7.01 5.66
C PHE A 151 7.58 8.30 6.46
N ILE A 152 6.40 8.58 7.01
CA ILE A 152 6.12 9.80 7.75
C ILE A 152 5.26 9.47 8.97
N ASP A 153 5.58 10.06 10.12
CA ASP A 153 4.75 9.91 11.30
C ASP A 153 3.61 10.94 11.37
N ARG A 154 2.71 10.75 12.35
CA ARG A 154 1.57 11.64 12.58
C ARG A 154 1.96 13.10 12.91
N GLY A 155 3.21 13.35 13.29
CA GLY A 155 3.74 14.69 13.53
C GLY A 155 4.33 15.34 12.27
N GLY A 156 4.36 14.63 11.13
CA GLY A 156 5.01 15.07 9.91
C GLY A 156 6.51 14.78 9.89
N THR A 157 7.04 14.06 10.88
CA THR A 157 8.45 13.69 10.94
C THR A 157 8.72 12.57 9.95
N LEU A 158 9.68 12.79 9.07
CA LEU A 158 10.12 11.78 8.11
C LEU A 158 10.93 10.69 8.80
N ARG A 159 10.75 9.45 8.36
CA ARG A 159 11.39 8.26 8.94
C ARG A 159 12.11 7.48 7.86
N LEU A 160 13.27 6.93 8.22
CA LEU A 160 13.92 5.92 7.39
C LEU A 160 13.21 4.57 7.56
N ALA A 161 13.34 3.70 6.56
CA ALA A 161 12.77 2.37 6.61
C ALA A 161 13.51 1.50 7.64
N PRO A 162 12.81 0.61 8.35
CA PRO A 162 13.47 -0.38 9.18
C PRO A 162 14.17 -1.44 8.32
N SER A 163 15.24 -2.02 8.85
CA SER A 163 16.08 -2.98 8.13
C SER A 163 15.37 -4.29 7.77
N ASP A 164 14.30 -4.62 8.49
CA ASP A 164 13.48 -5.82 8.29
C ASP A 164 12.25 -5.57 7.39
N LEU A 165 12.15 -4.40 6.77
CA LEU A 165 11.01 -4.07 5.90
C LEU A 165 10.88 -5.08 4.75
N GLN A 166 9.68 -5.62 4.57
CA GLN A 166 9.31 -6.57 3.53
C GLN A 166 9.04 -5.86 2.20
N TRP A 167 10.10 -5.37 1.56
CA TRP A 167 10.06 -4.64 0.28
C TRP A 167 9.26 -5.36 -0.82
N VAL A 168 9.30 -6.70 -0.83
CA VAL A 168 8.59 -7.55 -1.82
C VAL A 168 7.07 -7.33 -1.80
N LEU A 169 6.49 -7.02 -0.63
CA LEU A 169 5.06 -6.77 -0.50
C LEU A 169 4.64 -5.39 -1.03
N ILE A 170 5.57 -4.47 -1.23
CA ILE A 170 5.29 -3.11 -1.75
C ILE A 170 5.16 -3.13 -3.28
N SER A 171 6.05 -3.83 -3.98
CA SER A 171 6.05 -3.87 -5.45
C SER A 171 5.27 -5.03 -6.06
N GLY A 172 4.99 -6.07 -5.27
CA GLY A 172 4.57 -7.39 -5.76
C GLY A 172 5.70 -8.11 -6.50
N GLY A 173 5.73 -9.44 -6.49
CA GLY A 173 6.75 -10.25 -7.18
C GLY A 173 7.54 -11.18 -6.24
N ARG A 174 8.67 -11.71 -6.72
CA ARG A 174 9.52 -12.66 -5.97
C ARG A 174 10.62 -11.99 -5.15
N CYS A 175 11.20 -10.91 -5.67
CA CYS A 175 12.32 -10.19 -5.06
C CYS A 175 12.15 -8.68 -5.28
N ALA A 176 12.27 -7.91 -4.21
CA ALA A 176 12.38 -6.46 -4.28
C ALA A 176 13.35 -5.94 -3.21
N TYR A 177 14.08 -4.88 -3.53
CA TYR A 177 15.03 -4.24 -2.61
C TYR A 177 14.95 -2.72 -2.72
N PRO A 178 15.33 -2.00 -1.66
CA PRO A 178 15.37 -0.56 -1.68
C PRO A 178 16.63 -0.04 -2.38
N GLU A 179 16.48 1.05 -3.10
CA GLU A 179 17.55 1.92 -3.54
C GLU A 179 17.27 3.31 -2.95
N LYS A 180 18.11 3.74 -2.00
CA LYS A 180 17.94 5.02 -1.32
C LYS A 180 18.21 6.18 -2.28
N LEU A 181 17.30 7.15 -2.34
CA LEU A 181 17.53 8.36 -3.11
C LEU A 181 18.58 9.20 -2.39
N ILE A 182 19.51 9.79 -3.16
CA ILE A 182 20.55 10.65 -2.60
C ILE A 182 19.85 11.94 -2.11
N PRO A 183 19.87 12.23 -0.80
CA PRO A 183 19.20 13.41 -0.27
C PRO A 183 19.97 14.68 -0.63
N ASP A 184 19.26 15.77 -0.90
CA ASP A 184 19.83 17.09 -1.09
C ASP A 184 20.29 17.72 0.24
N ASP A 185 19.61 17.40 1.36
CA ASP A 185 20.03 17.79 2.70
C ASP A 185 21.43 17.23 3.05
N PRO A 186 22.46 18.09 3.24
CA PRO A 186 23.80 17.66 3.57
C PRO A 186 23.91 17.00 4.95
N GLU A 187 23.07 17.38 5.92
CA GLU A 187 23.08 16.79 7.26
C GLU A 187 22.58 15.35 7.22
N LEU A 188 21.43 15.12 6.58
CA LEU A 188 20.92 13.78 6.34
C LEU A 188 21.93 12.95 5.54
N ARG A 189 22.51 13.49 4.47
CA ARG A 189 23.53 12.79 3.68
C ARG A 189 24.74 12.37 4.55
N ALA A 190 25.20 13.24 5.45
CA ALA A 190 26.29 12.94 6.37
C ALA A 190 25.89 11.92 7.45
N TYR A 191 24.62 11.90 7.85
CA TYR A 191 24.07 10.88 8.75
C TYR A 191 24.02 9.51 8.06
N LEU A 192 23.44 9.41 6.87
CA LEU A 192 23.30 8.15 6.12
C LEU A 192 24.66 7.50 5.82
N ARG A 193 25.68 8.31 5.50
CA ARG A 193 27.05 7.80 5.33
C ARG A 193 27.64 7.13 6.58
N ARG A 194 27.21 7.56 7.77
CA ARG A 194 27.72 7.04 9.05
C ARG A 194 26.88 5.89 9.59
N HIS A 195 25.57 5.93 9.38
CA HIS A 195 24.61 5.05 10.03
C HIS A 195 23.91 4.07 9.07
N GLY A 196 24.12 4.23 7.76
CA GLY A 196 23.44 3.46 6.72
C GLY A 196 22.09 4.06 6.33
N ASP A 197 21.50 3.47 5.29
CA ASP A 197 20.25 3.95 4.69
C ASP A 197 18.99 3.38 5.35
N LEU A 198 19.14 2.41 6.26
CA LEU A 198 18.03 1.74 6.95
C LEU A 198 18.27 1.83 8.46
N ILE A 199 17.20 1.93 9.23
CA ILE A 199 17.28 1.86 10.69
C ILE A 199 17.32 0.38 11.11
N PRO A 200 18.33 -0.06 11.87
CA PRO A 200 18.34 -1.41 12.43
C PRO A 200 17.07 -1.67 13.24
N ALA A 201 16.34 -2.74 12.91
CA ALA A 201 15.05 -3.04 13.51
C ALA A 201 15.12 -3.19 15.04
N ASP A 202 16.24 -3.73 15.55
CA ASP A 202 16.52 -3.88 16.98
C ASP A 202 16.64 -2.55 17.74
N LEU A 203 16.87 -1.44 17.04
CA LEU A 203 16.94 -0.09 17.60
C LEU A 203 15.60 0.66 17.55
N VAL A 204 14.58 0.10 16.89
CA VAL A 204 13.26 0.72 16.82
C VAL A 204 12.51 0.43 18.12
N PRO A 205 11.96 1.46 18.79
CA PRO A 205 11.13 1.24 19.97
C PRO A 205 9.92 0.38 19.62
N HIS A 206 9.77 -0.74 20.35
CA HIS A 206 8.58 -1.61 20.33
C HIS A 206 7.79 -1.48 21.63
N PRO A 207 7.18 -0.32 21.93
CA PRO A 207 6.26 -0.25 23.04
C PRO A 207 5.11 -1.24 22.75
N GLN A 208 5.01 -2.31 23.55
CA GLN A 208 3.86 -3.19 23.51
C GLN A 208 2.63 -2.32 23.80
N GLY A 209 1.85 -2.03 22.75
CA GLY A 209 0.63 -1.26 22.92
C GLY A 209 -0.26 -1.97 23.93
N THR A 210 -0.70 -1.26 24.96
CA THR A 210 -1.73 -1.79 25.86
C THR A 210 -2.96 -2.21 25.04
N SER A 211 -3.55 -3.35 25.40
CA SER A 211 -4.80 -3.82 24.79
C SER A 211 -5.83 -2.70 24.76
N PRO A 212 -6.34 -2.27 23.59
CA PRO A 212 -7.52 -1.43 23.58
C PRO A 212 -8.65 -2.19 24.26
N GLN A 213 -9.35 -1.58 25.23
CA GLN A 213 -10.57 -2.16 25.83
C GLN A 213 -11.67 -2.38 24.77
N VAL A 214 -11.55 -1.74 23.61
CA VAL A 214 -12.50 -1.75 22.49
C VAL A 214 -12.07 -2.64 21.31
N TRP A 215 -11.03 -3.49 21.46
CA TRP A 215 -10.44 -4.25 20.35
C TRP A 215 -11.46 -5.10 19.57
N ALA A 216 -12.33 -5.82 20.28
CA ALA A 216 -13.36 -6.66 19.65
C ALA A 216 -14.33 -5.84 18.78
N HIS A 217 -14.77 -4.69 19.28
CA HIS A 217 -15.67 -3.80 18.54
C HIS A 217 -14.96 -3.17 17.33
N GLN A 218 -13.69 -2.77 17.47
CA GLN A 218 -12.89 -2.29 16.35
C GLN A 218 -12.68 -3.37 15.30
N PHE A 219 -12.47 -4.61 15.72
CA PHE A 219 -12.29 -5.75 14.82
C PHE A 219 -13.54 -5.95 13.97
N VAL A 220 -14.70 -6.07 14.61
CA VAL A 220 -15.99 -6.25 13.92
C VAL A 220 -16.28 -5.06 13.00
N SER A 221 -16.07 -3.83 13.48
CA SER A 221 -16.29 -2.63 12.67
C SER A 221 -15.45 -2.62 11.39
N HIS A 222 -14.14 -2.89 11.49
CA HIS A 222 -13.28 -2.93 10.32
C HIS A 222 -13.53 -4.14 9.42
N LEU A 223 -13.92 -5.28 9.99
CA LEU A 223 -14.29 -6.47 9.24
C LEU A 223 -15.51 -6.17 8.37
N THR A 224 -16.57 -5.64 8.96
CA THR A 224 -17.81 -5.27 8.24
C THR A 224 -17.55 -4.17 7.20
N ALA A 225 -16.76 -3.15 7.54
CA ALA A 225 -16.41 -2.08 6.60
C ALA A 225 -15.63 -2.62 5.38
N THR A 226 -14.66 -3.51 5.61
CA THR A 226 -13.87 -4.11 4.52
C THR A 226 -14.75 -4.98 3.63
N LEU A 227 -15.64 -5.80 4.20
CA LEU A 227 -16.60 -6.61 3.43
C LEU A 227 -17.52 -5.75 2.57
N ALA A 228 -18.05 -4.66 3.13
CA ALA A 228 -18.92 -3.73 2.41
C ALA A 228 -18.19 -3.03 1.25
N ASP A 229 -16.93 -2.62 1.46
CA ASP A 229 -16.08 -1.99 0.43
C ASP A 229 -15.78 -2.97 -0.72
N GLU A 230 -15.40 -4.21 -0.42
CA GLU A 230 -15.15 -5.23 -1.45
C GLU A 230 -16.43 -5.59 -2.23
N LEU A 231 -17.58 -5.74 -1.56
CA LEU A 231 -18.87 -5.92 -2.24
C LEU A 231 -19.19 -4.73 -3.16
N GLY A 232 -18.94 -3.50 -2.69
CA GLY A 232 -19.12 -2.29 -3.48
C GLY A 232 -18.25 -2.25 -4.74
N ARG A 233 -17.00 -2.75 -4.66
CA ARG A 233 -16.07 -2.83 -5.81
C ARG A 233 -16.50 -3.85 -6.86
N ILE A 234 -17.13 -4.95 -6.45
CA ILE A 234 -17.65 -5.98 -7.36
C ILE A 234 -18.87 -5.45 -8.15
N GLY A 235 -19.54 -4.42 -7.64
CA GLY A 235 -20.67 -3.77 -8.29
C GLY A 235 -21.89 -4.68 -8.36
N ASN A 236 -22.54 -4.76 -9.52
CA ASN A 236 -23.77 -5.56 -9.69
C ASN A 236 -23.54 -7.09 -9.73
N GLY A 237 -22.29 -7.55 -9.57
CA GLY A 237 -21.99 -8.97 -9.47
C GLY A 237 -22.52 -9.54 -8.16
N ARG A 238 -23.64 -10.28 -8.22
CA ARG A 238 -24.20 -11.00 -7.05
C ARG A 238 -23.40 -12.26 -6.74
N TRP A 239 -22.11 -12.12 -6.50
CA TRP A 239 -21.23 -13.26 -6.25
C TRP A 239 -21.26 -13.67 -4.79
N PHE A 240 -21.58 -12.76 -3.87
CA PHE A 240 -21.58 -13.06 -2.43
C PHE A 240 -22.82 -12.50 -1.74
N THR A 241 -23.34 -13.25 -0.78
CA THR A 241 -24.33 -12.80 0.21
C THR A 241 -23.77 -13.06 1.59
N PHE A 242 -23.71 -12.05 2.45
CA PHE A 242 -23.29 -12.20 3.85
C PHE A 242 -24.53 -12.27 4.72
N ASP A 243 -24.74 -13.44 5.33
CA ASP A 243 -25.95 -13.77 6.09
C ASP A 243 -25.81 -13.40 7.57
N GLU A 244 -24.58 -13.45 8.10
CA GLU A 244 -24.30 -13.16 9.51
C GLU A 244 -22.93 -12.52 9.67
N ILE A 245 -22.87 -11.45 10.48
CA ILE A 245 -21.63 -10.94 11.08
C ILE A 245 -21.98 -10.61 12.53
N SER A 246 -21.56 -11.44 13.46
CA SER A 246 -21.98 -11.35 14.86
C SER A 246 -20.79 -11.47 15.81
N LEU A 247 -20.82 -10.68 16.90
CA LEU A 247 -19.88 -10.77 18.01
C LEU A 247 -20.56 -11.55 19.14
N HIS A 248 -20.06 -12.74 19.43
CA HIS A 248 -20.50 -13.54 20.56
C HIS A 248 -19.65 -13.23 21.80
N GLY A 249 -20.29 -12.62 22.79
CA GLY A 249 -19.62 -12.15 24.00
C GLY A 249 -18.59 -11.05 23.67
N HIS A 250 -17.34 -11.28 24.02
CA HIS A 250 -16.24 -10.31 23.79
C HIS A 250 -15.02 -10.94 23.09
N SER A 251 -15.12 -12.20 22.67
CA SER A 251 -13.96 -12.99 22.25
C SER A 251 -14.14 -13.72 20.93
N THR A 252 -15.37 -13.88 20.43
CA THR A 252 -15.62 -14.72 19.25
C THR A 252 -16.45 -13.96 18.22
N VAL A 253 -15.99 -13.94 16.97
CA VAL A 253 -16.74 -13.37 15.84
C VAL A 253 -17.12 -14.48 14.88
N ILE A 254 -18.40 -14.53 14.52
CA ILE A 254 -18.92 -15.43 13.50
C ILE A 254 -19.25 -14.63 12.25
N VAL A 255 -18.81 -15.12 11.10
CA VAL A 255 -19.19 -14.59 9.79
C VAL A 255 -19.77 -15.72 8.97
N ARG A 256 -21.00 -15.59 8.45
CA ARG A 256 -21.58 -16.56 7.51
C ARG A 256 -21.86 -15.89 6.19
N TYR A 257 -21.49 -16.57 5.12
CA TYR A 257 -21.73 -16.06 3.78
C TYR A 257 -21.94 -17.18 2.77
N THR A 258 -22.69 -16.85 1.74
CA THR A 258 -22.94 -17.69 0.57
C THR A 258 -22.17 -17.14 -0.62
N TRP A 259 -21.38 -18.01 -1.26
CA TRP A 259 -20.73 -17.73 -2.53
C TRP A 259 -21.57 -18.30 -3.67
N HIS A 260 -22.12 -17.41 -4.50
CA HIS A 260 -22.93 -17.73 -5.66
C HIS A 260 -22.01 -18.07 -6.85
N LEU A 261 -21.89 -19.36 -7.15
CA LEU A 261 -21.15 -19.86 -8.32
C LEU A 261 -22.12 -20.30 -9.41
N ILE A 262 -21.62 -20.37 -10.64
CA ILE A 262 -22.38 -20.88 -11.80
C ILE A 262 -22.85 -22.33 -11.55
N ASP A 263 -22.02 -23.12 -10.88
CA ASP A 263 -22.28 -24.54 -10.57
C ASP A 263 -23.08 -24.74 -9.27
N GLY A 264 -23.58 -23.65 -8.67
CA GLY A 264 -24.42 -23.67 -7.47
C GLY A 264 -23.82 -22.94 -6.27
N ASP A 265 -24.67 -22.61 -5.32
CA ASP A 265 -24.31 -21.86 -4.11
C ASP A 265 -23.45 -22.69 -3.17
N LYS A 266 -22.45 -22.04 -2.57
CA LYS A 266 -21.60 -22.63 -1.52
C LYS A 266 -21.65 -21.79 -0.26
N ALA A 267 -22.04 -22.41 0.86
CA ALA A 267 -22.08 -21.76 2.15
C ALA A 267 -20.73 -21.89 2.88
N TYR A 268 -20.29 -20.78 3.48
CA TYR A 268 -19.06 -20.68 4.26
C TYR A 268 -19.32 -20.02 5.61
N GLY A 269 -18.50 -20.37 6.59
CA GLY A 269 -18.52 -19.81 7.93
C GLY A 269 -17.11 -19.51 8.42
N PHE A 270 -16.88 -18.34 9.01
CA PHE A 270 -15.67 -18.04 9.77
C PHE A 270 -15.99 -18.09 11.26
N ASP A 271 -15.19 -18.85 12.00
CA ASP A 271 -15.17 -18.89 13.46
C ASP A 271 -13.87 -18.26 13.95
N ILE A 272 -13.96 -17.06 14.51
CA ILE A 272 -12.81 -16.21 14.78
C ILE A 272 -12.63 -16.04 16.29
N ASP A 273 -11.64 -16.72 16.87
CA ASP A 273 -11.18 -16.44 18.23
C ASP A 273 -10.30 -15.18 18.24
N LEU A 274 -10.84 -14.09 18.75
CA LEU A 274 -10.18 -12.78 18.78
C LEU A 274 -8.92 -12.78 19.65
N ALA A 275 -8.90 -13.54 20.75
CA ALA A 275 -7.72 -13.62 21.61
C ALA A 275 -6.58 -14.35 20.90
N GLY A 276 -6.91 -15.49 20.29
CA GLY A 276 -6.01 -16.26 19.46
C GLY A 276 -5.49 -15.51 18.24
N VAL A 277 -6.38 -14.85 17.48
CA VAL A 277 -5.99 -14.02 16.33
C VAL A 277 -5.05 -12.92 16.78
N ARG A 278 -5.35 -12.24 17.89
CA ARG A 278 -4.49 -11.19 18.42
C ARG A 278 -3.14 -11.73 18.87
N ALA A 279 -3.10 -12.86 19.57
CA ALA A 279 -1.87 -13.50 20.01
C ALA A 279 -1.01 -13.97 18.82
N GLN A 280 -1.64 -14.52 17.77
CA GLN A 280 -0.99 -14.89 16.53
C GLN A 280 -0.43 -13.67 15.80
N ARG A 281 -1.22 -12.59 15.71
CA ARG A 281 -0.78 -11.33 15.08
C ARG A 281 0.38 -10.69 15.83
N LEU A 282 0.35 -10.70 17.16
CA LEU A 282 1.47 -10.28 18.00
C LEU A 282 2.70 -11.17 17.77
N ARG A 283 2.52 -12.49 17.71
CA ARG A 283 3.65 -13.41 17.52
C ARG A 283 4.31 -13.26 16.14
N MET A 284 3.50 -13.12 15.10
CA MET A 284 3.98 -13.17 13.71
C MET A 284 4.38 -11.80 13.16
N PHE A 285 3.70 -10.74 13.59
CA PHE A 285 3.83 -9.39 13.02
C PHE A 285 4.02 -8.33 14.10
N ASP A 286 4.03 -8.74 15.38
CA ASP A 286 4.03 -7.86 16.54
C ASP A 286 2.82 -6.88 16.56
N ASP A 287 1.81 -7.09 15.70
CA ASP A 287 0.68 -6.17 15.50
C ASP A 287 -0.50 -6.47 16.43
N LEU A 288 -0.83 -5.49 17.29
CA LEU A 288 -1.97 -5.56 18.22
C LEU A 288 -3.22 -4.85 17.70
N ARG A 289 -3.25 -4.31 16.49
CA ARG A 289 -4.44 -3.62 15.97
C ARG A 289 -5.49 -4.59 15.48
N ALA A 290 -6.72 -4.30 15.85
CA ALA A 290 -7.89 -5.00 15.37
C ALA A 290 -8.09 -4.84 13.86
N ARG A 291 -7.81 -3.63 13.35
CA ARG A 291 -7.98 -3.27 11.94
C ARG A 291 -7.25 -4.20 10.97
N THR A 292 -5.94 -4.36 11.12
CA THR A 292 -5.14 -5.14 10.18
C THR A 292 -5.56 -6.60 10.16
N ALA A 293 -5.88 -7.15 11.34
CA ALA A 293 -6.40 -8.50 11.47
C ALA A 293 -7.76 -8.65 10.79
N ALA A 294 -8.67 -7.70 11.04
CA ALA A 294 -10.01 -7.66 10.48
C ALA A 294 -10.01 -7.53 8.95
N THR A 295 -9.28 -6.56 8.40
CA THR A 295 -9.18 -6.36 6.94
C THR A 295 -8.61 -7.59 6.23
N ARG A 296 -7.59 -8.24 6.81
CA ARG A 296 -6.99 -9.43 6.22
C ARG A 296 -7.95 -10.61 6.20
N ILE A 297 -8.68 -10.85 7.28
CA ILE A 297 -9.67 -11.93 7.35
C ILE A 297 -10.86 -11.62 6.42
N ALA A 298 -11.31 -10.36 6.38
CA ALA A 298 -12.41 -9.90 5.54
C ALA A 298 -12.11 -9.99 4.03
N ALA A 299 -10.85 -9.87 3.59
CA ALA A 299 -10.49 -9.99 2.18
C ALA A 299 -10.52 -11.44 1.65
N LEU A 300 -10.40 -12.45 2.53
CA LEU A 300 -10.26 -13.85 2.14
C LEU A 300 -11.38 -14.42 1.25
N PRO A 301 -12.67 -14.07 1.43
CA PRO A 301 -13.72 -14.53 0.53
C PRO A 301 -13.49 -14.14 -0.93
N PHE A 302 -12.81 -13.02 -1.19
CA PHE A 302 -12.67 -12.43 -2.52
C PHE A 302 -11.37 -12.86 -3.24
N ASP A 303 -10.33 -13.25 -2.50
CA ASP A 303 -9.00 -13.61 -3.01
C ASP A 303 -8.88 -15.08 -3.50
N GLN A 304 -9.97 -15.67 -3.98
CA GLN A 304 -10.12 -17.11 -4.30
C GLN A 304 -9.86 -18.01 -3.07
N PRO A 305 -10.92 -18.51 -2.41
CA PRO A 305 -10.80 -19.21 -1.12
C PRO A 305 -10.13 -20.58 -1.28
N VAL A 306 -8.80 -20.61 -1.18
CA VAL A 306 -8.04 -21.84 -0.94
C VAL A 306 -7.78 -21.93 0.55
N PHE A 307 -8.75 -22.47 1.28
CA PHE A 307 -8.58 -22.74 2.71
C PHE A 307 -7.77 -24.03 2.87
N ARG A 308 -6.65 -23.92 3.59
CA ARG A 308 -5.91 -25.09 4.07
C ARG A 308 -6.73 -25.62 5.25
N THR A 309 -7.28 -26.84 5.14
CA THR A 309 -8.06 -27.55 6.17
C THR A 309 -9.41 -26.94 6.61
N PRO A 310 -10.40 -26.78 5.70
CA PRO A 310 -11.76 -26.42 6.11
C PRO A 310 -12.51 -27.62 6.73
N GLU A 311 -13.38 -27.34 7.70
CA GLU A 311 -14.29 -28.33 8.29
C GLU A 311 -15.68 -28.15 7.68
N MET A 312 -16.36 -29.23 7.27
CA MET A 312 -17.72 -29.13 6.74
C MET A 312 -18.72 -29.59 7.80
N ILE A 313 -19.59 -28.68 8.25
CA ILE A 313 -20.64 -28.94 9.25
C ILE A 313 -21.96 -28.43 8.68
N ASP A 314 -22.96 -29.29 8.61
CA ASP A 314 -24.32 -28.96 8.14
C ASP A 314 -24.37 -28.22 6.78
N GLY A 315 -23.51 -28.64 5.85
CA GLY A 315 -23.41 -28.05 4.50
C GLY A 315 -22.70 -26.69 4.45
N VAL A 316 -22.16 -26.21 5.57
CA VAL A 316 -21.34 -24.99 5.67
C VAL A 316 -19.87 -25.37 5.80
N THR A 317 -19.03 -24.72 4.99
CA THR A 317 -17.58 -24.85 5.06
C THR A 317 -17.03 -23.88 6.09
N TRP A 318 -16.66 -24.37 7.26
CA TRP A 318 -16.13 -23.60 8.37
C TRP A 318 -14.61 -23.45 8.31
N VAL A 319 -14.16 -22.22 8.59
CA VAL A 319 -12.75 -21.85 8.68
C VAL A 319 -12.53 -21.21 10.05
N ARG A 320 -11.60 -21.77 10.82
CA ARG A 320 -11.27 -21.28 12.16
C ARG A 320 -10.07 -20.34 12.11
N PHE A 321 -10.15 -19.22 12.82
CA PHE A 321 -9.06 -18.26 12.98
C PHE A 321 -8.71 -18.11 14.46
N GLY A 322 -7.41 -18.00 14.76
CA GLY A 322 -6.91 -17.79 16.12
C GLY A 322 -6.72 -19.06 16.95
N THR A 323 -7.14 -20.22 16.47
CA THR A 323 -6.83 -21.50 17.14
C THR A 323 -5.35 -21.86 16.96
N PRO A 324 -4.65 -22.35 18.01
CA PRO A 324 -3.31 -22.90 17.85
C PRO A 324 -3.35 -24.14 16.96
N GLU A 325 -2.42 -24.24 16.00
CA GLU A 325 -2.15 -25.50 15.27
C GLU A 325 -1.59 -26.58 16.21
#